data_AF-A0A0G0VHE9-F1
#
_entry.id   AF-A0A0G0VHE9-F1
#
_cell.length_a   1.000
_cell.length_b   1.000
_cell.length_c   1.000
_cell.angle_alpha   90.00
_cell.angle_beta   90.00
_cell.angle_gamma   90.00
#
_symmetry.space_group_name_H-M   'P 1'
#
loop_
_entity.id
_entity.type
_entity.pdbx_description
1 polymer ?
#
loop_
_entity_poly.entity_id
_entity_poly.type
_entity_poly.pdbx_seq_one_letter_code
_entity_poly.pdbx_strand_id
1 'polypeptide(L)' 'YNFGAINFTPEELVAEIKKLYPNFTCTYDPDPVKQAIAESWPQSIDDSAAKNDWGWKPQIDLTKMTEVMIEGLKKKLGK' A
#
# COMPACT_ATOMS: atom_id res chain seq x y z
N TYR A 1 17.04 -6.10 10.63
CA TYR A 1 15.75 -5.66 11.20
C TYR A 1 14.76 -5.47 10.08
N ASN A 2 13.57 -6.02 10.23
CA ASN A 2 12.46 -5.76 9.33
C ASN A 2 11.77 -4.45 9.74
N PHE A 3 11.25 -3.74 8.76
CA PHE A 3 10.49 -2.50 8.96
C PHE A 3 9.15 -2.64 8.25
N GLY A 4 8.12 -3.02 9.00
CA GLY A 4 6.75 -3.09 8.50
C GLY A 4 6.05 -1.74 8.61
N ALA A 5 5.04 -1.52 7.77
CA ALA A 5 4.11 -0.40 7.90
C ALA A 5 2.68 -0.85 7.64
N ILE A 6 2.35 -1.13 6.38
CA ILE A 6 1.01 -1.52 5.94
C ILE A 6 1.16 -2.71 5.01
N ASN A 7 0.29 -3.71 5.14
CA ASN A 7 0.14 -4.79 4.18
C ASN A 7 -1.29 -4.70 3.64
N PHE A 8 -1.44 -4.72 2.31
CA PHE A 8 -2.73 -4.61 1.67
C PHE A 8 -2.72 -5.36 0.34
N THR A 9 -3.91 -5.79 -0.07
CA THR A 9 -4.19 -6.36 -1.38
C THR A 9 -4.51 -5.27 -2.40
N PRO A 10 -4.40 -5.54 -3.70
CA PRO A 10 -4.87 -4.62 -4.74
C PRO A 10 -6.33 -4.18 -4.53
N GLU A 11 -7.19 -5.09 -4.08
CA GLU A 11 -8.61 -4.80 -3.84
C GLU A 11 -8.82 -3.82 -2.69
N GLU A 12 -8.10 -3.96 -1.58
CA GLU A 12 -8.17 -3.03 -0.45
C GLU A 12 -7.73 -1.61 -0.85
N LEU A 13 -6.68 -1.49 -1.67
CA LEU A 13 -6.25 -0.20 -2.19
C LEU A 13 -7.30 0.41 -3.13
N VAL A 14 -7.92 -0.39 -4.00
CA VAL A 14 -9.02 0.06 -4.88
C VAL A 14 -10.21 0.54 -4.05
N ALA A 15 -10.56 -0.18 -2.98
CA ALA A 15 -11.63 0.23 -2.07
C ALA A 15 -11.31 1.58 -1.40
N GLU A 16 -10.05 1.79 -1.00
CA GLU A 16 -9.61 3.07 -0.42
C GLU A 16 -9.70 4.22 -1.42
N ILE A 17 -9.24 4.02 -2.66
CA ILE A 17 -9.34 5.02 -3.73
C ILE A 17 -10.80 5.36 -4.02
N LYS A 18 -11.71 4.37 -4.00
CA LYS A 18 -13.14 4.58 -4.24
C LYS A 18 -13.82 5.47 -3.21
N LYS A 19 -13.31 5.54 -1.96
CA LYS A 19 -13.82 6.49 -0.95
C LYS A 19 -13.66 7.95 -1.40
N LEU A 20 -12.60 8.25 -2.16
CA LEU A 20 -12.32 9.57 -2.70
C LEU A 20 -12.87 9.75 -4.13
N TYR A 21 -12.93 8.66 -4.90
CA TYR A 21 -13.39 8.63 -6.29
C TYR A 21 -14.38 7.47 -6.51
N PRO A 22 -15.67 7.65 -6.19
CA PRO A 22 -16.65 6.55 -6.21
C PRO A 22 -16.79 5.83 -7.56
N ASN A 23 -16.51 6.54 -8.66
CA ASN A 23 -16.58 6.01 -10.02
C ASN A 23 -15.28 5.34 -10.50
N PHE A 24 -14.27 5.22 -9.63
CA PHE A 24 -13.00 4.60 -9.97
C PHE A 24 -13.20 3.11 -10.27
N THR A 25 -12.65 2.65 -11.39
CA THR A 25 -12.67 1.25 -11.81
C THR A 25 -11.25 0.71 -11.92
N CYS A 26 -11.10 -0.58 -11.62
CA CYS A 26 -9.84 -1.30 -11.72
C CYS A 26 -10.13 -2.68 -12.33
N THR A 27 -9.30 -3.08 -13.29
CA THR A 27 -9.35 -4.40 -13.93
C THR A 27 -8.07 -5.16 -13.59
N TYR A 28 -8.21 -6.44 -13.26
CA TYR A 28 -7.07 -7.30 -12.92
C TYR A 28 -6.73 -8.18 -14.11
N ASP A 29 -5.54 -7.97 -14.67
CA ASP A 29 -4.93 -8.80 -15.72
C ASP A 29 -3.50 -9.14 -15.29
N PRO A 30 -3.34 -10.09 -14.33
CA PRO A 30 -2.04 -10.38 -13.75
C PRO A 30 -1.13 -11.10 -14.75
N ASP A 31 0.06 -10.54 -14.97
CA ASP A 31 1.15 -11.24 -15.65
C ASP A 31 1.56 -12.47 -14.81
N PRO A 32 1.47 -13.71 -15.34
CA PRO A 32 1.77 -14.92 -14.58
C PRO A 32 3.15 -14.93 -13.94
N VAL A 33 4.14 -14.30 -14.59
CA VAL A 33 5.51 -14.23 -14.06
C VAL A 33 5.56 -13.31 -12.83
N LYS A 34 4.90 -12.15 -12.88
CA LYS A 34 4.88 -11.20 -11.76
C LYS A 34 4.03 -11.71 -10.61
N GLN A 35 2.92 -12.38 -10.90
CA GLN A 35 2.07 -12.99 -9.90
C GLN A 35 2.84 -14.06 -9.12
N ALA A 36 3.56 -14.95 -9.81
CA ALA A 36 4.39 -15.96 -9.16
C ALA A 36 5.49 -15.33 -8.28
N ILE A 37 6.10 -14.22 -8.72
CA ILE A 37 7.07 -13.46 -7.91
C ILE A 37 6.38 -12.89 -6.66
N ALA A 38 5.21 -12.26 -6.80
CA ALA A 38 4.48 -11.70 -5.67
C ALA A 38 4.04 -12.77 -4.66
N GLU A 39 3.60 -13.93 -5.14
CA GLU A 39 3.20 -15.08 -4.30
C GLU A 39 4.38 -15.71 -3.55
N SER A 40 5.61 -15.54 -4.07
CA SER A 40 6.82 -16.03 -3.39
C SER A 40 7.23 -15.17 -2.19
N TRP A 41 6.70 -13.95 -2.06
CA TRP A 41 7.06 -13.01 -1.00
C TRP A 41 6.15 -13.15 0.22
N PRO A 42 6.66 -12.86 1.44
CA PRO A 42 5.84 -12.91 2.64
C PRO A 42 4.76 -11.81 2.60
N GLN A 43 3.53 -12.16 2.96
CA GLN A 43 2.40 -11.20 3.01
C GLN A 43 2.54 -10.16 4.14
N SER A 44 3.36 -10.46 5.15
CA SER A 44 3.71 -9.53 6.21
C SER A 44 5.09 -9.89 6.76
N ILE A 45 5.76 -8.90 7.34
CA ILE A 45 7.09 -9.07 7.94
C ILE A 45 7.01 -8.76 9.44
N ASP A 46 7.63 -9.61 10.25
CA ASP A 46 7.76 -9.38 11.69
C ASP A 46 8.80 -8.29 11.94
N ASP A 47 8.34 -7.11 12.39
CA ASP A 47 9.13 -5.92 12.70
C ASP A 47 9.34 -5.70 14.21
N SER A 48 9.06 -6.72 15.05
CA SER A 48 9.17 -6.67 16.51
C SER A 48 10.56 -6.23 16.99
N ALA A 49 11.64 -6.73 16.37
CA ALA A 49 13.01 -6.34 16.72
C ALA A 49 13.23 -4.82 16.57
N ALA A 50 12.71 -4.21 15.51
CA ALA A 50 12.89 -2.77 15.27
C ALA A 50 12.04 -1.92 16.23
N LYS A 51 10.85 -2.42 16.55
CA LYS A 51 9.96 -1.81 17.54
C LYS A 51 10.61 -1.80 18.93
N ASN A 52 11.21 -2.91 19.32
CA ASN A 52 11.79 -3.08 20.65
C ASN A 52 13.11 -2.31 20.81
N ASP A 53 14.01 -2.40 19.84
CA ASP A 53 15.36 -1.87 19.99
C ASP A 53 15.41 -0.35 19.76
N TRP A 54 14.53 0.18 18.91
CA TRP A 54 14.61 1.58 18.47
C TRP A 54 13.27 2.32 18.46
N GLY A 55 12.21 1.70 18.98
CA GLY A 55 10.89 2.33 19.01
C GLY A 55 10.31 2.58 17.61
N TRP A 56 10.65 1.75 16.61
CA TRP A 56 10.05 1.84 15.27
C TRP A 56 8.52 1.86 15.38
N LYS A 57 7.87 2.90 14.84
CA LYS A 57 6.40 3.04 14.90
C LYS A 57 5.89 3.69 13.62
N PRO A 58 5.43 2.91 12.63
CA PRO A 58 4.85 3.46 11.41
C PRO A 58 3.62 4.30 11.77
N GLN A 59 3.51 5.50 11.19
CA GLN A 59 2.43 6.47 11.47
C GLN A 59 1.43 6.60 10.32
N ILE A 60 1.72 6.00 9.18
CA ILE A 60 0.91 6.11 7.97
C ILE A 60 0.19 4.79 7.79
N ASP A 61 -1.14 4.85 7.74
CA ASP A 61 -2.02 3.75 7.38
C ASP A 61 -2.42 3.84 5.89
N LEU A 62 -3.20 2.86 5.42
CA LEU A 62 -3.61 2.77 4.02
C LEU A 62 -4.39 4.02 3.57
N THR A 63 -5.27 4.52 4.43
CA THR A 63 -6.06 5.74 4.17
C THR A 63 -5.14 6.93 3.99
N LYS A 64 -4.24 7.18 4.95
CA LYS A 64 -3.36 8.35 4.90
C LYS A 64 -2.39 8.28 3.74
N MET A 65 -1.86 7.10 3.43
CA MET A 65 -1.01 6.89 2.26
C MET A 65 -1.78 7.23 0.97
N THR A 66 -3.01 6.74 0.82
CA THR A 66 -3.83 6.96 -0.38
C THR A 66 -4.11 8.45 -0.60
N GLU A 67 -4.50 9.18 0.44
CA GLU A 67 -4.71 10.65 0.37
C GLU A 67 -3.47 11.39 -0.11
N VAL A 68 -2.32 11.14 0.54
CA VAL A 68 -1.06 11.83 0.24
C VAL A 68 -0.59 11.55 -1.18
N MET A 69 -0.73 10.31 -1.65
CA MET A 69 -0.36 9.92 -3.02
C MET A 69 -1.23 10.65 -4.05
N ILE A 70 -2.53 10.73 -3.83
CA ILE A 70 -3.46 11.44 -4.73
C ILE A 70 -3.15 12.94 -4.76
N GLU A 71 -2.89 13.56 -3.61
CA GLU A 71 -2.48 14.96 -3.56
C GLU A 71 -1.17 15.22 -4.32
N GLY A 72 -0.19 14.34 -4.17
CA GLY A 72 1.06 14.40 -4.93
C GLY A 72 0.85 14.28 -6.44
N LEU A 73 -0.03 13.37 -6.86
CA LEU A 73 -0.38 13.20 -8.28
C LEU A 73 -1.11 14.42 -8.85
N LYS A 74 -2.04 15.02 -8.10
CA LYS A 74 -2.73 16.26 -8.50
C LYS A 74 -1.74 17.39 -8.76
N LYS A 75 -0.84 17.64 -7.81
CA LYS A 75 0.24 18.65 -7.94
C LYS A 75 1.11 18.39 -9.16
N LYS A 76 1.51 17.14 -9.39
CA LYS A 76 2.37 16.75 -10.53
C LYS A 76 1.66 16.91 -11.88
N LEU A 77 0.36 16.62 -11.94
CA LEU A 77 -0.43 16.67 -13.16
C LEU A 77 -1.06 18.05 -13.43
N GLY A 78 -0.84 19.03 -12.55
CA GLY A 78 -1.40 20.38 -12.67
C GLY A 78 -2.92 20.43 -12.52
N LYS A 79 -3.49 19.52 -11.73
CA LYS A 79 -4.92 19.45 -11.40
C LYS A 79 -5.20 19.84 -9.95
#